data_AF-A0A2A5VN15-F1
#
_entry.id   AF-A0A2A5VN15-F1
#
_cell.length_a   1.000
_cell.length_b   1.000
_cell.length_c   1.000
_cell.angle_alpha   90.00
_cell.angle_beta   90.00
_cell.angle_gamma   90.00
#
_symmetry.space_group_name_H-M   'P 1'
#
loop_
_entity.id
_entity.type
_entity.pdbx_description
1 polymer ?
#
loop_
_entity_poly.entity_id
_entity_poly.type
_entity_poly.pdbx_seq_one_letter_code
_entity_poly.pdbx_strand_id
1 'polypeptide(L)'
;MLAAIRPWKRFWVGPWSRRERLGGRWFPLEVFVLGLLLVAVPYFSTNNIASMYLDTVWDPEIGMDREFPVVNWMILPYTLLYMFYPATLILCPRDERGHAELAVGMQTLIMVTAFCCTIFLVLPAEIDMRDQIDWDSLSGWEAVLFEFIHFSDNPWNAWPSLHIVHSYLLARLMTVWASRRAEGSSAWNVFIVVLWIEWLLLCISILTTKQHYLFDLVTGIAVAQLAWLATKPTLDEIEAMGPSAFAEECGWTD
;
A
#
# COMPACT_ATOMS: atom_id res chain seq x y z
N MET A 1 10.78 -17.67 14.40
CA MET A 1 9.96 -17.77 13.19
C MET A 1 8.78 -16.84 13.38
N LEU A 2 8.60 -15.81 12.54
CA LEU A 2 7.42 -14.93 12.63
C LEU A 2 6.16 -15.76 12.37
N ALA A 3 5.08 -15.49 13.13
CA ALA A 3 3.82 -16.19 12.92
C ALA A 3 3.21 -15.79 11.57
N ALA A 4 2.72 -16.78 10.81
CA ALA A 4 2.04 -16.54 9.54
C ALA A 4 0.69 -15.83 9.77
N ILE A 5 0.34 -14.88 8.90
CA ILE A 5 -0.98 -14.24 8.90
C ILE A 5 -2.00 -15.26 8.42
N ARG A 6 -2.84 -15.74 9.34
CA ARG A 6 -3.96 -16.61 8.99
C ARG A 6 -5.17 -15.77 8.55
N PRO A 7 -5.87 -16.17 7.47
CA PRO A 7 -7.02 -15.40 7.02
C PRO A 7 -8.17 -15.41 8.02
N TRP A 8 -8.94 -14.33 8.06
CA TRP A 8 -10.09 -14.19 8.93
C TRP A 8 -11.23 -15.10 8.45
N LYS A 9 -11.46 -16.19 9.20
CA LYS A 9 -12.39 -17.25 8.82
C LYS A 9 -13.75 -16.75 8.34
N ARG A 10 -14.42 -15.89 9.11
CA ARG A 10 -15.79 -15.43 8.79
C ARG A 10 -15.86 -14.27 7.80
N PHE A 11 -14.82 -13.45 7.74
CA PHE A 11 -14.87 -12.20 6.98
C PHE A 11 -14.92 -12.47 5.47
N TRP A 12 -14.17 -13.47 5.02
CA TRP A 12 -14.03 -13.77 3.60
C TRP A 12 -15.08 -14.75 3.05
N VAL A 13 -15.90 -15.42 3.90
CA VAL A 13 -16.94 -16.38 3.47
C VAL A 13 -17.87 -15.77 2.42
N GLY A 14 -18.37 -14.56 2.68
CA GLY A 14 -19.29 -13.88 1.78
C GLY A 14 -18.65 -13.61 0.42
N PRO A 15 -17.54 -12.85 0.35
CA PRO A 15 -16.85 -12.62 -0.90
C PRO A 15 -16.46 -13.91 -1.62
N TRP A 16 -15.97 -14.90 -0.88
CA TRP A 16 -15.53 -16.18 -1.41
C TRP A 16 -16.65 -16.97 -2.09
N SER A 17 -17.85 -17.05 -1.50
CA SER A 17 -18.99 -17.76 -2.10
C SER A 17 -19.50 -17.11 -3.39
N ARG A 18 -19.10 -15.87 -3.65
CA ARG A 18 -19.42 -15.13 -4.88
C ARG A 18 -18.24 -15.02 -5.85
N ARG A 19 -17.14 -15.74 -5.60
CA ARG A 19 -15.88 -15.56 -6.33
C ARG A 19 -16.00 -15.79 -7.84
N GLU A 20 -16.77 -16.79 -8.24
CA GLU A 20 -16.95 -17.17 -9.65
C GLU A 20 -17.91 -16.24 -10.43
N ARG A 21 -18.58 -15.30 -9.76
CA ARG A 21 -19.52 -14.39 -10.44
C ARG A 21 -18.82 -13.54 -11.48
N LEU A 22 -19.51 -13.36 -12.61
CA LEU A 22 -19.01 -12.64 -13.79
C LEU A 22 -17.66 -13.20 -14.31
N GLY A 23 -17.46 -14.52 -14.22
CA GLY A 23 -16.23 -15.17 -14.65
C GLY A 23 -15.02 -14.74 -13.82
N GLY A 24 -15.16 -14.73 -12.50
CA GLY A 24 -14.11 -14.28 -11.57
C GLY A 24 -13.93 -12.77 -11.49
N ARG A 25 -14.78 -11.97 -12.17
CA ARG A 25 -14.59 -10.50 -12.17
C ARG A 25 -15.19 -9.79 -10.97
N TRP A 26 -16.13 -10.44 -10.31
CA TRP A 26 -16.83 -9.89 -9.17
C TRP A 26 -15.95 -9.84 -7.91
N PHE A 27 -15.11 -10.85 -7.68
CA PHE A 27 -14.30 -10.93 -6.47
C PHE A 27 -13.33 -9.76 -6.29
N PRO A 28 -12.50 -9.37 -7.30
CA PRO A 28 -11.62 -8.21 -7.15
C PRO A 28 -12.40 -6.90 -6.97
N LEU A 29 -13.61 -6.79 -7.52
CA LEU A 29 -14.47 -5.62 -7.32
C LEU A 29 -14.95 -5.54 -5.87
N GLU A 30 -15.38 -6.66 -5.27
CA GLU A 30 -15.74 -6.67 -3.84
C GLU A 30 -14.53 -6.33 -2.97
N VAL A 31 -13.36 -6.90 -3.26
CA VAL A 31 -12.12 -6.57 -2.56
C VAL A 31 -11.79 -5.08 -2.69
N PHE A 32 -11.98 -4.47 -3.85
CA PHE A 32 -11.81 -3.03 -4.03
C PHE A 32 -12.72 -2.22 -3.12
N VAL A 33 -14.01 -2.56 -3.06
CA VAL A 33 -14.97 -1.89 -2.18
C VAL A 33 -14.58 -2.05 -0.72
N LEU A 34 -14.14 -3.24 -0.31
CA LEU A 34 -13.62 -3.47 1.05
C LEU A 34 -12.37 -2.62 1.33
N GLY A 35 -11.46 -2.49 0.35
CA GLY A 35 -10.31 -1.60 0.45
C GLY A 35 -10.71 -0.14 0.63
N LEU A 36 -11.70 0.36 -0.09
CA LEU A 36 -12.21 1.72 0.12
C LEU A 36 -12.72 1.90 1.56
N LEU A 37 -13.47 0.94 2.08
CA LEU A 37 -14.09 1.03 3.40
C LEU A 37 -13.13 0.81 4.57
N LEU A 38 -12.15 -0.08 4.41
CA LEU A 38 -11.30 -0.56 5.52
C LEU A 38 -9.84 -0.11 5.40
N VAL A 39 -9.47 0.54 4.29
CA VAL A 39 -8.15 1.14 4.10
C VAL A 39 -8.28 2.65 3.89
N ALA A 40 -9.00 3.08 2.85
CA ALA A 40 -9.07 4.51 2.52
C ALA A 40 -9.83 5.33 3.58
N VAL A 41 -11.01 4.87 4.02
CA VAL A 41 -11.79 5.58 5.06
C VAL A 41 -10.99 5.73 6.36
N PRO A 42 -10.37 4.69 6.95
CA PRO A 42 -9.52 4.85 8.13
C PRO A 42 -8.39 5.85 7.92
N TYR A 43 -7.66 5.76 6.80
CA TYR A 43 -6.56 6.68 6.49
C TYR A 43 -6.99 8.14 6.47
N PHE A 44 -8.02 8.47 5.68
CA PHE A 44 -8.50 9.84 5.59
C PHE A 44 -9.15 10.30 6.90
N SER A 45 -9.78 9.40 7.65
CA SER A 45 -10.34 9.72 8.96
C SER A 45 -9.25 10.13 9.94
N THR A 46 -8.16 9.35 10.07
CA THR A 46 -7.06 9.73 10.98
C THR A 46 -6.36 11.01 10.52
N ASN A 47 -6.17 11.18 9.20
CA ASN A 47 -5.54 12.37 8.66
C ASN A 47 -6.30 13.66 9.01
N ASN A 48 -7.63 13.63 8.85
CA ASN A 48 -8.49 14.77 9.17
C ASN A 48 -8.64 14.98 10.67
N ILE A 49 -8.76 13.90 11.46
CA ILE A 49 -8.82 14.00 12.92
C ILE A 49 -7.55 14.63 13.47
N ALA A 50 -6.38 14.16 13.02
CA ALA A 50 -5.10 14.69 13.43
C ALA A 50 -4.98 16.17 13.07
N SER A 51 -5.31 16.53 11.83
CA SER A 51 -5.26 17.92 11.37
C SER A 51 -6.20 18.88 12.11
N MET A 52 -7.30 18.40 12.67
CA MET A 52 -8.30 19.25 13.34
C MET A 52 -8.11 19.35 14.85
N TYR A 53 -7.54 18.31 15.48
CA TYR A 53 -7.62 18.13 16.93
C TYR A 53 -6.33 17.73 17.62
N LEU A 54 -5.29 17.37 16.86
CA LEU A 54 -4.03 16.90 17.45
C LEU A 54 -2.93 17.92 17.18
N ASP A 55 -2.04 18.04 18.16
CA ASP A 55 -0.77 18.74 18.04
C ASP A 55 0.35 17.70 17.87
N THR A 56 1.51 18.12 17.36
CA THR A 56 2.69 17.24 17.26
C THR A 56 3.09 16.73 18.64
N VAL A 57 2.94 15.42 18.84
CA VAL A 57 3.32 14.72 20.09
C VAL A 57 4.75 14.22 20.01
N TRP A 58 5.18 13.83 18.82
CA TRP A 58 6.53 13.38 18.58
C TRP A 58 7.02 13.83 17.21
N ASP A 59 8.24 14.38 17.20
CA ASP A 59 8.92 14.83 15.99
C ASP A 59 10.03 13.83 15.62
N PRO A 60 9.87 13.07 14.51
CA PRO A 60 10.88 12.12 14.04
C PRO A 60 11.94 12.76 13.14
N GLU A 61 11.92 14.09 12.93
CA GLU A 61 12.86 14.80 12.09
C GLU A 61 14.31 14.59 12.55
N ILE A 62 15.19 14.35 11.58
CA ILE A 62 16.64 14.38 11.75
C ILE A 62 17.24 15.46 10.84
N GLY A 63 18.42 15.96 11.19
CA GLY A 63 19.04 17.10 10.47
C GLY A 63 19.17 16.91 8.95
N MET A 64 19.33 15.67 8.48
CA MET A 64 19.43 15.35 7.05
C MET A 64 18.12 15.56 6.29
N ASP A 65 16.95 15.55 6.94
CA ASP A 65 15.66 15.67 6.26
C ASP A 65 15.49 17.01 5.54
N ARG A 66 15.99 18.08 6.17
CA ARG A 66 16.00 19.43 5.59
C ARG A 66 17.07 19.61 4.52
N GLU A 67 18.07 18.72 4.43
CA GLU A 67 19.12 18.74 3.42
C GLU A 67 18.69 18.11 2.09
N PHE A 68 17.68 17.23 2.09
CA PHE A 68 17.13 16.70 0.83
C PHE A 68 16.54 17.85 0.01
N PRO A 69 16.99 18.07 -1.24
CA PRO A 69 16.43 19.14 -2.05
C PRO A 69 15.01 18.79 -2.48
N VAL A 70 14.18 19.82 -2.66
CA VAL A 70 12.91 19.63 -3.36
C VAL A 70 13.21 19.32 -4.83
N VAL A 71 12.66 18.22 -5.34
CA VAL A 71 12.81 17.82 -6.75
C VAL A 71 11.42 17.76 -7.36
N ASN A 72 10.98 18.86 -7.97
CA ASN A 72 9.59 19.09 -8.38
C ASN A 72 8.97 17.91 -9.14
N TRP A 73 9.69 17.36 -10.14
CA TRP A 73 9.16 16.27 -10.97
C TRP A 73 8.92 14.96 -10.20
N MET A 74 9.51 14.77 -9.01
CA MET A 74 9.28 13.62 -8.15
C MET A 74 7.85 13.55 -7.60
N ILE A 75 7.05 14.62 -7.76
CA ILE A 75 5.61 14.53 -7.52
C ILE A 75 4.91 13.51 -8.44
N LEU A 76 5.49 13.23 -9.61
CA LEU A 76 4.98 12.20 -10.51
C LEU A 76 5.07 10.78 -9.90
N PRO A 77 6.25 10.24 -9.53
CA PRO A 77 6.32 8.94 -8.88
C PRO A 77 5.57 8.91 -7.54
N TYR A 78 5.51 10.03 -6.81
CA TYR A 78 4.67 10.13 -5.61
C TYR A 78 3.19 9.85 -5.91
N THR A 79 2.64 10.50 -6.94
CA THR A 79 1.23 10.35 -7.32
C THR A 79 0.94 9.04 -8.05
N LEU A 80 1.92 8.45 -8.75
CA LEU A 80 1.79 7.14 -9.39
C LEU A 80 1.57 6.00 -8.39
N LEU A 81 1.89 6.20 -7.10
CA LEU A 81 1.46 5.30 -6.02
C LEU A 81 -0.01 4.91 -6.15
N TYR A 82 -0.91 5.86 -6.43
CA TYR A 82 -2.35 5.59 -6.48
C TYR A 82 -2.69 4.58 -7.58
N MET A 83 -1.83 4.39 -8.59
CA MET A 83 -1.99 3.38 -9.63
C MET A 83 -1.64 1.96 -9.16
N PHE A 84 -0.91 1.77 -8.06
CA PHE A 84 -0.59 0.43 -7.55
C PHE A 84 -1.86 -0.34 -7.16
N TYR A 85 -2.86 0.34 -6.60
CA TYR A 85 -4.14 -0.29 -6.21
C TYR A 85 -4.92 -0.84 -7.41
N PRO A 86 -5.32 -0.03 -8.42
CA PRO A 86 -6.01 -0.54 -9.59
C PRO A 86 -5.13 -1.49 -10.42
N ALA A 87 -3.81 -1.25 -10.53
CA ALA A 87 -2.91 -2.16 -11.23
C ALA A 87 -2.91 -3.56 -10.60
N THR A 88 -2.87 -3.65 -9.27
CA THR A 88 -2.97 -4.93 -8.54
C THR A 88 -4.27 -5.65 -8.88
N LEU A 89 -5.41 -4.94 -8.85
CA LEU A 89 -6.71 -5.55 -9.18
C LEU A 89 -6.84 -5.99 -10.63
N ILE A 90 -6.23 -5.25 -11.57
CA ILE A 90 -6.18 -5.61 -12.99
C ILE A 90 -5.31 -6.86 -13.20
N LEU A 91 -4.17 -6.93 -12.51
CA LEU A 91 -3.19 -8.00 -12.67
C LEU A 91 -3.56 -9.30 -11.94
N CYS A 92 -4.39 -9.20 -10.90
CA CYS A 92 -4.90 -10.33 -10.13
C CYS A 92 -5.38 -11.45 -11.08
N PRO A 93 -4.83 -12.67 -10.96
CA PRO A 93 -5.39 -13.84 -11.65
C PRO A 93 -6.87 -14.00 -11.30
N ARG A 94 -7.66 -14.44 -12.29
CA ARG A 94 -9.12 -14.60 -12.16
C ARG A 94 -9.54 -16.00 -11.73
N ASP A 95 -8.57 -16.82 -11.34
CA ASP A 95 -8.79 -18.16 -10.80
C ASP A 95 -8.91 -18.13 -9.27
N GLU A 96 -9.33 -19.25 -8.67
CA GLU A 96 -9.50 -19.35 -7.22
C GLU A 96 -8.21 -19.02 -6.45
N ARG A 97 -7.04 -19.34 -7.03
CA ARG A 97 -5.74 -19.04 -6.43
C ARG A 97 -5.49 -17.54 -6.35
N GLY A 98 -5.67 -16.81 -7.45
CA GLY A 98 -5.56 -15.35 -7.48
C GLY A 98 -6.51 -14.69 -6.50
N HIS A 99 -7.74 -15.19 -6.38
CA HIS A 99 -8.72 -14.70 -5.41
C HIS A 99 -8.27 -14.94 -3.96
N ALA A 100 -7.75 -16.13 -3.62
CA ALA A 100 -7.25 -16.42 -2.27
C ALA A 100 -6.06 -15.53 -1.91
N GLU A 101 -5.11 -15.38 -2.85
CA GLU A 101 -3.93 -14.52 -2.67
C GLU A 101 -4.33 -13.05 -2.52
N LEU A 102 -5.31 -12.57 -3.29
CA LEU A 102 -5.84 -11.22 -3.19
C LEU A 102 -6.56 -10.99 -1.84
N ALA A 103 -7.31 -11.97 -1.33
CA ALA A 103 -7.94 -11.89 -0.01
C ALA A 103 -6.90 -11.75 1.11
N VAL A 104 -5.86 -12.59 1.08
CA VAL A 104 -4.75 -12.54 2.03
C VAL A 104 -4.00 -11.20 1.94
N GLY A 105 -3.73 -10.74 0.72
CA GLY A 105 -3.10 -9.43 0.48
C GLY A 105 -3.93 -8.27 1.03
N MET A 106 -5.23 -8.24 0.73
CA MET A 106 -6.13 -7.19 1.25
C MET A 106 -6.25 -7.24 2.76
N GLN A 107 -6.37 -8.43 3.37
CA GLN A 107 -6.37 -8.54 4.82
C GLN A 107 -5.10 -7.96 5.44
N THR A 108 -3.95 -8.23 4.84
CA THR A 108 -2.67 -7.68 5.28
C THR A 108 -2.68 -6.15 5.19
N LEU A 109 -3.18 -5.58 4.09
CA LEU A 109 -3.34 -4.13 3.94
C LEU A 109 -4.24 -3.52 5.01
N ILE A 110 -5.37 -4.16 5.33
CA ILE A 110 -6.28 -3.70 6.39
C ILE A 110 -5.57 -3.74 7.76
N MET A 111 -4.83 -4.81 8.06
CA MET A 111 -4.11 -4.95 9.32
C MET A 111 -3.00 -3.91 9.49
N VAL A 112 -2.17 -3.68 8.46
CA VAL A 112 -1.11 -2.67 8.53
C VAL A 112 -1.69 -1.26 8.53
N THR A 113 -2.79 -1.01 7.82
CA THR A 113 -3.50 0.28 7.89
C THR A 113 -3.98 0.54 9.31
N ALA A 114 -4.66 -0.42 9.94
CA ALA A 114 -5.15 -0.27 11.31
C ALA A 114 -3.99 -0.03 12.30
N PHE A 115 -2.87 -0.74 12.13
CA PHE A 115 -1.65 -0.53 12.92
C PHE A 115 -1.11 0.90 12.76
N CYS A 116 -0.87 1.36 11.53
CA CYS A 116 -0.34 2.71 11.29
C CYS A 116 -1.33 3.80 11.72
N CYS A 117 -2.62 3.65 11.44
CA CYS A 117 -3.66 4.58 11.88
C CYS A 117 -3.72 4.72 13.40
N THR A 118 -3.49 3.62 14.14
CA THR A 118 -3.38 3.68 15.60
C THR A 118 -2.18 4.54 16.02
N ILE A 119 -1.04 4.38 15.35
CA ILE A 119 0.16 5.19 15.61
C ILE A 119 -0.10 6.66 15.27
N PHE A 120 -0.68 6.97 14.11
CA PHE A 120 -0.99 8.35 13.69
C PHE A 120 -1.84 9.10 14.72
N LEU A 121 -2.74 8.40 15.42
CA LEU A 121 -3.60 8.99 16.44
C LEU A 121 -2.93 9.09 17.82
N VAL A 122 -2.03 8.17 18.17
CA VAL A 122 -1.41 8.10 19.51
C VAL A 122 -0.10 8.90 19.55
N LEU A 123 0.65 8.92 18.46
CA LEU A 123 1.92 9.60 18.27
C LEU A 123 1.87 10.43 16.96
N PRO A 124 0.95 11.42 16.87
CA PRO A 124 0.89 12.30 15.71
C PRO A 124 2.21 13.05 15.52
N ALA A 125 2.69 13.03 14.27
CA ALA A 125 3.89 13.71 13.82
C ALA A 125 3.52 14.56 12.60
N GLU A 126 3.64 15.88 12.72
CA GLU A 126 3.40 16.80 11.61
C GLU A 126 4.63 16.91 10.71
N ILE A 127 4.43 16.94 9.40
CA ILE A 127 5.46 17.26 8.41
C ILE A 127 5.58 18.79 8.26
N ASP A 128 6.59 19.38 8.89
CA ASP A 128 6.86 20.83 8.85
C ASP A 128 8.06 21.18 7.93
N MET A 129 8.05 20.62 6.72
CA MET A 129 9.04 20.90 5.68
C MET A 129 8.43 21.28 4.32
N ARG A 130 7.10 21.33 4.22
CA ARG A 130 6.40 21.68 2.97
C ARG A 130 6.62 23.15 2.57
N ASP A 131 7.07 23.98 3.51
CA ASP A 131 7.48 25.38 3.29
C ASP A 131 8.71 25.51 2.38
N GLN A 132 9.53 24.45 2.26
CA GLN A 132 10.70 24.43 1.38
C GLN A 132 10.35 24.33 -0.11
N ILE A 133 9.07 24.09 -0.45
CA ILE A 133 8.59 24.00 -1.83
C ILE A 133 8.42 25.42 -2.40
N ASP A 134 9.21 25.74 -3.43
CA ASP A 134 9.06 26.99 -4.19
C ASP A 134 7.96 26.83 -5.25
N TRP A 135 6.75 27.26 -4.91
CA TRP A 135 5.56 27.18 -5.76
C TRP A 135 5.69 27.97 -7.06
N ASP A 136 6.44 29.08 -7.07
CA ASP A 136 6.63 29.91 -8.26
C ASP A 136 7.56 29.21 -9.28
N SER A 137 8.33 28.21 -8.85
CA SER A 137 9.21 27.40 -9.70
C SER A 137 8.52 26.22 -10.37
N LEU A 138 7.29 25.87 -9.97
CA LEU A 138 6.58 24.69 -10.46
C LEU A 138 6.06 24.90 -11.88
N SER A 139 6.22 23.89 -12.74
CA SER A 139 5.47 23.84 -14.00
C SER A 139 3.98 23.57 -13.73
N GLY A 140 3.12 23.88 -14.71
CA GLY A 140 1.67 23.82 -14.50
C GLY A 140 1.12 22.44 -14.11
N TRP A 141 1.73 21.34 -14.57
CA TRP A 141 1.31 19.99 -14.17
C TRP A 141 1.84 19.61 -12.79
N GLU A 142 3.04 20.07 -12.41
CA GLU A 142 3.61 19.84 -11.08
C GLU A 142 2.76 20.54 -10.02
N ALA A 143 2.38 21.80 -10.27
CA ALA A 143 1.52 22.58 -9.38
C ALA A 143 0.19 21.86 -9.13
N VAL A 144 -0.50 21.40 -10.18
CA VAL A 144 -1.77 20.65 -10.06
C VAL A 144 -1.62 19.39 -9.21
N LEU A 145 -0.51 18.65 -9.38
CA LEU A 145 -0.28 17.43 -8.60
C LEU A 145 0.05 17.75 -7.14
N PHE A 146 0.90 18.75 -6.87
CA PHE A 146 1.19 19.19 -5.50
C PHE A 146 -0.07 19.71 -4.79
N GLU A 147 -0.89 20.53 -5.46
CA GLU A 147 -2.18 20.99 -4.94
C GLU A 147 -3.10 19.81 -4.61
N PHE A 148 -3.22 18.84 -5.52
CA PHE A 148 -4.04 17.66 -5.29
C PHE A 148 -3.58 16.86 -4.06
N ILE A 149 -2.27 16.65 -3.90
CA ILE A 149 -1.71 15.95 -2.74
C ILE A 149 -1.94 16.74 -1.46
N HIS A 150 -1.61 18.03 -1.44
CA HIS A 150 -1.76 18.85 -0.23
C HIS A 150 -3.22 19.08 0.17
N PHE A 151 -4.15 19.05 -0.79
CA PHE A 151 -5.58 19.08 -0.53
C PHE A 151 -6.10 17.75 0.04
N SER A 152 -5.60 16.63 -0.48
CA SER A 152 -6.11 15.30 -0.12
C SER A 152 -5.46 14.73 1.14
N ASP A 153 -4.22 15.13 1.42
CA ASP A 153 -3.38 14.54 2.45
C ASP A 153 -2.71 15.64 3.30
N ASN A 154 -3.33 15.91 4.44
CA ASN A 154 -2.78 16.83 5.45
C ASN A 154 -1.46 16.26 5.99
N PRO A 155 -0.56 17.11 6.51
CA PRO A 155 0.80 16.70 6.89
C PRO A 155 0.89 15.85 8.17
N TRP A 156 -0.14 15.08 8.55
CA TRP A 156 -0.25 14.46 9.88
C TRP A 156 -0.10 12.93 9.91
N ASN A 157 -0.38 12.23 8.81
CA ASN A 157 -0.21 10.77 8.73
C ASN A 157 1.24 10.42 8.30
N ALA A 158 2.21 11.00 8.99
CA ALA A 158 3.64 10.87 8.65
C ALA A 158 4.21 9.48 9.02
N TRP A 159 4.25 9.15 10.31
CA TRP A 159 5.01 8.00 10.80
C TRP A 159 4.14 6.81 11.23
N PRO A 160 4.43 5.57 10.76
CA PRO A 160 5.33 5.21 9.66
C PRO A 160 4.68 5.47 8.30
N SER A 161 5.48 5.60 7.23
CA SER A 161 4.94 5.94 5.91
C SER A 161 4.06 4.81 5.33
N LEU A 162 2.73 5.00 5.38
CA LEU A 162 1.78 4.02 4.85
C LEU A 162 1.84 3.91 3.32
N HIS A 163 2.22 5.00 2.64
CA HIS A 163 2.51 5.05 1.20
C HIS A 163 3.55 3.98 0.81
N ILE A 164 4.62 3.87 1.60
CA ILE A 164 5.69 2.88 1.40
C ILE A 164 5.24 1.47 1.77
N VAL A 165 4.51 1.31 2.88
CA VAL A 165 4.00 0.01 3.32
C VAL A 165 3.08 -0.60 2.27
N HIS A 166 2.09 0.16 1.78
CA HIS A 166 1.13 -0.34 0.81
C HIS A 166 1.75 -0.60 -0.54
N SER A 167 2.51 0.35 -1.09
CA SER A 167 3.16 0.17 -2.39
C SER A 167 4.08 -1.04 -2.42
N TYR A 168 4.84 -1.29 -1.35
CA TYR A 168 5.71 -2.47 -1.25
C TYR A 168 4.91 -3.78 -1.24
N LEU A 169 3.86 -3.87 -0.42
CA LEU A 169 3.02 -5.08 -0.34
C LEU A 169 2.30 -5.37 -1.66
N LEU A 170 1.76 -4.33 -2.31
CA LEU A 170 1.14 -4.41 -3.63
C LEU A 170 2.17 -4.80 -4.71
N ALA A 171 3.36 -4.20 -4.70
CA ALA A 171 4.45 -4.55 -5.62
C ALA A 171 4.87 -6.01 -5.48
N ARG A 172 4.97 -6.51 -4.24
CA ARG A 172 5.29 -7.90 -3.95
C ARG A 172 4.22 -8.86 -4.48
N LEU A 173 2.95 -8.56 -4.24
CA LEU A 173 1.84 -9.37 -4.74
C LEU A 173 1.81 -9.40 -6.27
N MET A 174 1.97 -8.24 -6.91
CA MET A 174 2.11 -8.14 -8.38
C MET A 174 3.33 -8.91 -8.88
N THR A 175 4.46 -8.87 -8.17
CA THR A 175 5.67 -9.63 -8.52
C THR A 175 5.42 -11.13 -8.48
N VAL A 176 4.71 -11.63 -7.46
CA VAL A 176 4.34 -13.05 -7.34
C VAL A 176 3.54 -13.49 -8.57
N TRP A 177 2.53 -12.72 -8.97
CA TRP A 177 1.71 -13.05 -10.14
C TRP A 177 2.45 -12.90 -11.47
N ALA A 178 3.24 -11.83 -11.62
CA ALA A 178 4.00 -11.56 -12.83
C ALA A 178 5.09 -12.62 -13.06
N SER A 179 5.77 -13.07 -11.99
CA SER A 179 6.84 -14.09 -12.09
C SER A 179 6.32 -15.41 -12.64
N ARG A 180 5.11 -15.84 -12.24
CA ARG A 180 4.46 -17.04 -12.77
C ARG A 180 4.10 -16.92 -14.26
N ARG A 181 3.88 -15.71 -14.75
CA ARG A 181 3.61 -15.45 -16.18
C ARG A 181 4.89 -15.23 -16.99
N ALA A 182 6.03 -14.97 -16.34
CA ALA A 182 7.30 -14.69 -16.98
C ALA A 182 7.87 -15.90 -17.74
N GLU A 183 7.49 -17.12 -17.34
CA GLU A 183 7.82 -18.35 -18.10
C GLU A 183 7.25 -18.33 -19.52
N GLY A 184 6.12 -17.63 -19.73
CA GLY A 184 5.46 -17.51 -21.04
C GLY A 184 5.79 -16.23 -21.82
N SER A 185 6.41 -15.22 -21.20
CA SER A 185 6.77 -13.96 -21.89
C SER A 185 7.78 -13.12 -21.11
N SER A 186 8.85 -12.70 -21.80
CA SER A 186 9.87 -11.80 -21.24
C SER A 186 9.34 -10.41 -20.86
N ALA A 187 8.18 -10.01 -21.40
CA ALA A 187 7.53 -8.75 -21.05
C ALA A 187 7.20 -8.67 -19.55
N TRP A 188 6.92 -9.80 -18.89
CA TRP A 188 6.66 -9.81 -17.44
C TRP A 188 7.92 -9.56 -16.61
N ASN A 189 9.11 -9.97 -17.09
CA ASN A 189 10.38 -9.61 -16.45
C ASN A 189 10.64 -8.11 -16.55
N VAL A 190 10.37 -7.51 -17.72
CA VAL A 190 10.47 -6.05 -17.91
C VAL A 190 9.48 -5.33 -16.99
N PHE A 191 8.23 -5.81 -16.90
CA PHE A 191 7.23 -5.25 -15.99
C PHE A 191 7.70 -5.26 -14.53
N ILE A 192 8.27 -6.38 -14.06
CA ILE A 192 8.80 -6.48 -12.69
C ILE A 192 9.92 -5.46 -12.46
N VAL A 193 10.85 -5.30 -13.42
CA VAL A 193 11.93 -4.30 -13.31
C VAL A 193 11.35 -2.89 -13.22
N VAL A 194 10.41 -2.53 -14.10
CA VAL A 194 9.75 -1.21 -14.10
C VAL A 194 9.02 -0.98 -12.78
N LEU A 195 8.30 -1.97 -12.26
CA LEU A 195 7.57 -1.89 -11.01
C LEU A 195 8.49 -1.58 -9.81
N TRP A 196 9.65 -2.22 -9.73
CA TRP A 196 10.60 -1.98 -8.62
C TRP A 196 11.41 -0.69 -8.79
N ILE A 197 11.66 -0.25 -10.03
CA ILE A 197 12.21 1.09 -10.30
C ILE A 197 11.21 2.15 -9.83
N GLU A 198 9.93 2.01 -10.16
CA GLU A 198 8.88 2.92 -9.72
C GLU A 198 8.77 2.97 -8.20
N TRP A 199 8.82 1.81 -7.53
CA TRP A 199 8.82 1.76 -6.06
C TRP A 199 10.05 2.46 -5.45
N LEU A 200 11.23 2.33 -6.06
CA LEU A 200 12.43 3.05 -5.61
C LEU A 200 12.30 4.56 -5.82
N LEU A 201 11.74 4.98 -6.96
CA LEU A 201 11.43 6.39 -7.23
C LEU A 201 10.42 6.92 -6.21
N LEU A 202 9.41 6.14 -5.84
CA LEU A 202 8.48 6.49 -4.77
C LEU A 202 9.18 6.67 -3.41
N CYS A 203 10.14 5.80 -3.07
CA CYS A 203 10.91 5.95 -1.83
C CYS A 203 11.71 7.26 -1.79
N ILE A 204 12.26 7.67 -2.93
CA ILE A 204 13.00 8.95 -3.05
C ILE A 204 12.01 10.12 -3.10
N SER A 205 10.85 9.93 -3.74
CA SER A 205 9.89 10.99 -3.94
C SER A 205 9.32 11.48 -2.63
N ILE A 206 8.96 10.61 -1.70
CA ILE A 206 8.37 11.05 -0.42
C ILE A 206 9.28 12.02 0.36
N LEU A 207 10.59 11.90 0.21
CA LEU A 207 11.58 12.79 0.84
C LEU A 207 11.75 14.09 0.04
N THR A 208 11.86 13.97 -1.27
CA THR A 208 12.12 15.10 -2.19
C THR A 208 10.86 15.91 -2.55
N THR A 209 9.67 15.44 -2.18
CA THR A 209 8.39 16.18 -2.21
C THR A 209 7.94 16.65 -0.84
N LYS A 210 8.79 16.47 0.20
CA LYS A 210 8.57 16.92 1.58
C LYS A 210 7.25 16.38 2.15
N GLN A 211 6.98 15.11 1.89
CA GLN A 211 5.79 14.40 2.39
C GLN A 211 6.10 13.52 3.59
N HIS A 212 7.36 13.13 3.77
CA HIS A 212 7.78 12.25 4.86
C HIS A 212 9.23 12.56 5.29
N TYR A 213 9.53 12.26 6.54
CA TYR A 213 10.90 12.22 7.06
C TYR A 213 11.58 10.90 6.67
N LEU A 214 12.91 10.86 6.68
CA LEU A 214 13.68 9.63 6.41
C LEU A 214 13.35 8.53 7.43
N PHE A 215 13.10 8.92 8.67
CA PHE A 215 12.68 7.97 9.70
C PHE A 215 11.38 7.24 9.30
N ASP A 216 10.41 7.95 8.71
CA ASP A 216 9.14 7.39 8.21
C ASP A 216 9.37 6.40 7.07
N LEU A 217 10.29 6.71 6.16
CA LEU A 217 10.69 5.82 5.07
C LEU A 217 11.29 4.52 5.62
N VAL A 218 12.30 4.64 6.49
CA VAL A 218 13.04 3.48 7.02
C VAL A 218 12.13 2.57 7.83
N THR A 219 11.32 3.15 8.72
CA THR A 219 10.38 2.38 9.53
C THR A 219 9.20 1.86 8.71
N GLY A 220 8.73 2.60 7.70
CA GLY A 220 7.74 2.13 6.72
C GLY A 220 8.24 0.90 5.98
N ILE A 221 9.48 0.91 5.49
CA ILE A 221 10.13 -0.28 4.89
C ILE A 221 10.16 -1.43 5.90
N ALA A 222 10.57 -1.19 7.15
CA ALA A 222 10.63 -2.23 8.17
C ALA A 222 9.25 -2.87 8.42
N VAL A 223 8.19 -2.06 8.57
CA VAL A 223 6.81 -2.53 8.71
C VAL A 223 6.38 -3.34 7.49
N ALA A 224 6.68 -2.86 6.28
CA ALA A 224 6.35 -3.54 5.03
C ALA A 224 7.04 -4.91 4.90
N GLN A 225 8.33 -4.99 5.28
CA GLN A 225 9.09 -6.24 5.29
C GLN A 225 8.51 -7.23 6.29
N LEU A 226 8.21 -6.80 7.51
CA LEU A 226 7.63 -7.66 8.55
C LEU A 226 6.25 -8.17 8.14
N ALA A 227 5.40 -7.29 7.61
CA ALA A 227 4.10 -7.68 7.08
C ALA A 227 4.23 -8.69 5.93
N TRP A 228 5.14 -8.47 4.99
CA TRP A 228 5.40 -9.42 3.90
C TRP A 228 5.94 -10.76 4.41
N LEU A 229 6.87 -10.77 5.36
CA LEU A 229 7.41 -11.99 5.96
C LEU A 229 6.33 -12.80 6.70
N ALA A 230 5.32 -12.13 7.27
CA ALA A 230 4.18 -12.78 7.89
C ALA A 230 3.13 -13.24 6.86
N THR A 231 3.02 -12.56 5.71
CA THR A 231 2.05 -12.85 4.64
C THR A 231 2.51 -13.99 3.72
N LYS A 232 3.79 -13.97 3.32
CA LYS A 232 4.36 -14.89 2.34
C LYS A 232 4.12 -16.37 2.67
N PRO A 233 4.29 -16.85 3.93
CA PRO A 233 4.04 -18.25 4.26
C PRO A 233 2.62 -18.71 3.91
N THR A 234 1.62 -17.84 4.08
CA THR A 234 0.22 -18.13 3.74
C THR A 234 0.01 -18.18 2.23
N LEU A 235 0.71 -17.33 1.46
CA LEU A 235 0.68 -17.40 -0.01
C LEU A 235 1.35 -18.69 -0.52
N ASP A 236 2.47 -19.09 0.10
CA ASP A 236 3.16 -20.35 -0.21
C ASP A 236 2.28 -21.57 0.15
N GLU A 237 1.48 -21.49 1.22
CA GLU A 237 0.53 -22.53 1.62
C GLU A 237 -0.61 -22.67 0.60
N ILE A 238 -1.20 -21.57 0.12
CA ILE A 238 -2.19 -21.57 -0.97
C ILE A 238 -1.62 -22.27 -2.21
N GLU A 239 -0.36 -21.98 -2.55
CA GLU A 239 0.34 -22.60 -3.67
C GLU A 239 0.52 -24.12 -3.48
N ALA A 240 0.93 -24.54 -2.28
CA ALA A 240 1.23 -25.94 -2.00
C ALA A 240 -0.02 -26.83 -1.91
N MET A 241 -1.09 -26.35 -1.27
CA MET A 241 -2.30 -27.16 -1.02
C MET A 241 -3.39 -26.99 -2.08
N GLY A 242 -3.32 -25.91 -2.86
CA GLY A 242 -4.37 -25.52 -3.79
C GLY A 242 -5.49 -24.69 -3.13
N PRO A 243 -6.13 -23.79 -3.90
CA PRO A 243 -7.04 -22.78 -3.35
C PRO A 243 -8.29 -23.35 -2.69
N SER A 244 -8.86 -24.45 -3.20
CA SER A 244 -10.08 -25.03 -2.66
C SER A 244 -9.84 -25.70 -1.30
N ALA A 245 -8.73 -26.45 -1.15
CA ALA A 245 -8.33 -27.04 0.13
C ALA A 245 -7.96 -25.96 1.16
N PHE A 246 -7.27 -24.90 0.72
CA PHE A 246 -6.97 -23.75 1.57
C PHE A 246 -8.24 -23.06 2.09
N ALA A 247 -9.21 -22.84 1.19
CA ALA A 247 -10.49 -22.24 1.52
C ALA A 247 -11.26 -23.07 2.55
N GLU A 248 -11.27 -24.40 2.40
CA GLU A 248 -11.89 -25.32 3.36
C GLU A 248 -11.23 -25.24 4.75
N GLU A 249 -9.90 -25.25 4.82
CA GLU A 249 -9.15 -25.08 6.08
C GLU A 249 -9.46 -23.73 6.76
N CYS A 250 -9.60 -22.69 5.95
CA CYS A 250 -9.98 -21.35 6.42
C CYS A 250 -11.46 -21.23 6.77
N GLY A 251 -12.30 -22.23 6.48
CA GLY A 251 -13.74 -22.20 6.68
C GLY A 251 -14.48 -21.29 5.71
N TRP A 252 -13.89 -21.03 4.54
CA TRP A 252 -14.50 -20.32 3.41
C TRP A 252 -15.25 -21.31 2.54
N THR A 253 -16.28 -21.95 3.10
CA THR A 253 -17.11 -22.90 2.34
C THR A 253 -18.17 -22.17 1.52
N ASP A 254 -18.56 -22.77 0.41
CA ASP A 254 -19.68 -22.34 -0.43
C ASP A 254 -21.04 -22.44 0.29
#